data_AF-A0A7C7TKE0-F1
#
_entry.id   AF-A0A7C7TKE0-F1
#
_cell.length_a   1.000
_cell.length_b   1.000
_cell.length_c   1.000
_cell.angle_alpha   90.00
_cell.angle_beta   90.00
_cell.angle_gamma   90.00
#
_symmetry.space_group_name_H-M   'P 1'
#
loop_
_entity.id
_entity.type
_entity.pdbx_description
1 polymer ?
#
loop_
_entity_poly.entity_id
_entity_poly.type
_entity_poly.pdbx_seq_one_letter_code
_entity_poly.pdbx_strand_id
1 'polypeptide(L)'
;GNPVEYRARNVICCAGALNTPQLLQLSGIGPKKILEQFGIPVVADLPGVGENLQDHLEVYIQHSSLQAITQQPNLSVGKRPFIGLQWLFRRGPAISNHFEAGGFVRSNMEVAYPNLMMHFLPLAVRYDGEAAETDHGYQVHIGPMYANTRGSVMIHSDDPFVKPQIRFNYLSTCNDRRDWVEAVKTARTVLSQPAFEGIDGGELSPGLDVKTDEEILDWVRRDAETALHPCGTARMGVGAEAVVDPKTMGVHSIKGLKVVDASVMPFITNGNIYAPTMMIAEKAADLILGNTPLEPEEPGFHQ
;
A
#
# COMPACT_ATOMS: atom_id res chain seq x y z
N GLY A 1 -9.30 19.73 -25.19
CA GLY A 1 -9.78 21.12 -25.01
C GLY A 1 -8.59 22.04 -24.88
N ASN A 2 -8.77 23.35 -25.05
CA ASN A 2 -7.68 24.31 -24.84
C ASN A 2 -7.26 24.29 -23.35
N PRO A 3 -5.96 24.38 -23.04
CA PRO A 3 -5.49 24.43 -21.65
C PRO A 3 -5.99 25.69 -20.94
N VAL A 4 -6.35 25.55 -19.66
CA VAL A 4 -6.67 26.67 -18.77
C VAL A 4 -5.46 26.95 -17.90
N GLU A 5 -5.03 28.20 -17.85
CA GLU A 5 -3.85 28.61 -17.09
C GLU A 5 -4.26 29.23 -15.74
N TYR A 6 -3.65 28.76 -14.66
CA TYR A 6 -3.75 29.33 -13.32
C TYR A 6 -2.37 29.78 -12.86
N ARG A 7 -2.29 30.92 -12.17
CA ARG A 7 -1.04 31.46 -11.62
C ARG A 7 -1.11 31.52 -10.10
N ALA A 8 -0.09 31.01 -9.44
CA ALA A 8 0.04 31.02 -7.99
C ALA A 8 1.48 31.33 -7.57
N ARG A 9 1.65 31.90 -6.37
CA ARG A 9 2.97 32.10 -5.77
C ARG A 9 3.61 30.77 -5.35
N ASN A 10 2.79 29.85 -4.84
CA ASN A 10 3.18 28.49 -4.48
C ASN A 10 2.16 27.52 -5.09
N VAL A 11 2.65 26.46 -5.71
CA VAL A 11 1.88 25.31 -6.20
C VAL A 11 2.21 24.14 -5.29
N ILE A 12 1.19 23.45 -4.77
CA ILE A 12 1.34 22.27 -3.93
C ILE A 12 0.77 21.09 -4.72
N CYS A 13 1.62 20.13 -5.06
CA CYS A 13 1.23 18.90 -5.74
C CYS A 13 0.87 17.83 -4.70
N CYS A 14 -0.37 17.35 -4.76
CA CYS A 14 -0.91 16.31 -3.87
C CYS A 14 -1.57 15.20 -4.71
N ALA A 15 -0.97 14.83 -5.84
CA ALA A 15 -1.57 13.89 -6.79
C ALA A 15 -1.34 12.40 -6.42
N GLY A 16 -0.62 12.14 -5.33
CA GLY A 16 -0.33 10.81 -4.82
C GLY A 16 0.86 10.16 -5.52
N ALA A 17 1.29 9.00 -5.01
CA ALA A 17 2.53 8.35 -5.41
C ALA A 17 2.59 7.90 -6.88
N LEU A 18 1.46 7.80 -7.59
CA LEU A 18 1.46 7.43 -9.00
C LEU A 18 1.42 8.65 -9.91
N ASN A 19 0.57 9.64 -9.61
CA ASN A 19 0.37 10.77 -10.51
C ASN A 19 1.32 11.94 -10.24
N THR A 20 1.80 12.13 -9.00
CA THR A 20 2.80 13.16 -8.69
C THR A 20 4.07 13.03 -9.53
N PRO A 21 4.75 11.85 -9.61
CA PRO A 21 5.93 11.73 -10.45
C PRO A 21 5.62 11.92 -11.94
N GLN A 22 4.45 11.49 -12.42
CA GLN A 22 4.01 11.76 -13.79
C GLN A 22 3.88 13.27 -14.07
N LEU A 23 3.20 14.01 -13.20
CA LEU A 23 3.02 15.45 -13.34
C LEU A 23 4.35 16.19 -13.32
N LEU A 24 5.28 15.80 -12.43
CA LEU A 24 6.62 16.37 -12.39
C LEU A 24 7.37 16.11 -13.70
N GLN A 25 7.37 14.86 -14.19
CA GLN A 25 8.04 14.49 -15.44
C GLN A 25 7.45 15.24 -16.64
N LEU A 26 6.12 15.32 -16.76
CA LEU A 26 5.43 16.10 -17.80
C LEU A 26 5.70 17.61 -17.72
N SER A 27 6.07 18.10 -16.53
CA SER A 27 6.48 19.49 -16.30
C SER A 27 7.99 19.73 -16.53
N GLY A 28 8.72 18.73 -17.04
CA GLY A 28 10.16 18.82 -17.27
C GLY A 28 11.02 18.66 -16.02
N ILE A 29 10.48 18.09 -14.95
CA ILE A 29 11.16 17.85 -13.67
C ILE A 29 11.28 16.34 -13.45
N GLY A 30 12.48 15.78 -13.64
CA GLY A 30 12.70 14.35 -13.48
C GLY A 30 13.96 13.87 -14.17
N PRO A 31 14.09 12.55 -14.44
CA PRO A 31 15.30 11.99 -15.03
C PRO A 31 15.51 12.53 -16.45
N LYS A 32 16.58 13.31 -16.67
CA LYS A 32 16.86 13.96 -17.96
C LYS A 32 16.70 13.05 -19.17
N LYS A 33 17.22 11.82 -19.09
CA LYS A 33 17.15 10.84 -20.19
C LYS A 33 15.70 10.49 -20.58
N ILE A 34 14.81 10.36 -19.60
CA ILE A 34 13.38 10.05 -19.84
C ILE A 34 12.69 11.27 -20.46
N LEU A 35 12.96 12.46 -19.95
CA LEU A 35 12.38 13.70 -20.48
C LEU A 35 12.78 13.93 -21.94
N GLU A 36 14.07 13.78 -22.25
CA GLU A 36 14.60 13.90 -23.62
C GLU A 36 14.01 12.85 -24.57
N GLN A 37 13.78 11.62 -24.10
CA GLN A 37 13.16 10.55 -24.89
C GLN A 37 11.76 10.92 -25.40
N PHE A 38 10.99 11.68 -24.61
CA PHE A 38 9.64 12.12 -24.96
C PHE A 38 9.58 13.57 -25.44
N GLY A 39 10.72 14.19 -25.74
CA GLY A 39 10.77 15.56 -26.28
C GLY A 39 10.37 16.65 -25.28
N ILE A 40 10.40 16.36 -23.98
CA ILE A 40 10.02 17.31 -22.92
C ILE A 40 11.23 18.17 -22.55
N PRO A 41 11.11 19.52 -22.58
CA PRO A 41 12.18 20.40 -22.15
C PRO A 41 12.56 20.15 -20.68
N VAL A 42 13.85 19.95 -20.43
CA VAL A 42 14.37 19.70 -19.07
C VAL A 42 14.43 21.01 -18.29
N VAL A 43 13.56 21.14 -17.28
CA VAL A 43 13.56 22.25 -16.32
C VAL A 43 14.50 21.95 -15.16
N ALA A 44 14.45 20.73 -14.63
CA ALA A 44 15.38 20.24 -13.61
C ALA A 44 15.62 18.74 -13.77
N ASP A 45 16.90 18.35 -13.77
CA ASP A 45 17.32 16.96 -13.77
C ASP A 45 17.30 16.43 -12.33
N LEU A 46 16.22 15.73 -11.99
CA LEU A 46 16.02 15.08 -10.69
C LEU A 46 15.83 13.58 -10.92
N PRO A 47 16.91 12.78 -10.93
CA PRO A 47 16.84 11.35 -11.28
C PRO A 47 15.97 10.53 -10.32
N GLY A 48 15.77 11.00 -9.09
CA GLY A 48 14.90 10.34 -8.12
C GLY A 48 13.40 10.47 -8.39
N VAL A 49 12.95 11.33 -9.31
CA VAL A 49 11.51 11.48 -9.63
C VAL A 49 11.01 10.22 -10.34
N GLY A 50 9.99 9.59 -9.77
CA GLY A 50 9.42 8.35 -10.28
C GLY A 50 10.13 7.10 -9.78
N GLU A 51 11.32 7.21 -9.18
CA GLU A 51 12.04 6.08 -8.61
C GLU A 51 11.57 5.76 -7.18
N ASN A 52 12.07 4.68 -6.58
CA ASN A 52 11.77 4.32 -5.17
C ASN A 52 10.27 4.08 -4.89
N LEU A 53 9.50 3.64 -5.90
CA LEU A 53 8.13 3.18 -5.68
C LEU A 53 8.16 2.00 -4.71
N GLN A 54 7.41 2.15 -3.64
CA GLN A 54 7.20 1.16 -2.60
C GLN A 54 5.71 0.93 -2.43
N ASP A 55 5.36 -0.25 -1.93
CA ASP A 55 3.99 -0.64 -1.66
C ASP A 55 3.99 -1.83 -0.69
N HIS A 56 2.86 -2.04 -0.02
CA HIS A 56 2.60 -3.30 0.65
C HIS A 56 1.90 -4.25 -0.31
N LEU A 57 2.44 -5.45 -0.41
CA LEU A 57 1.83 -6.55 -1.16
C LEU A 57 1.22 -7.51 -0.14
N GLU A 58 0.02 -8.01 -0.41
CA GLU A 58 -0.76 -8.88 0.47
C GLU A 58 -1.23 -10.14 -0.27
N VAL A 59 -1.39 -11.22 0.49
CA VAL A 59 -2.06 -12.44 0.04
C VAL A 59 -3.18 -12.82 0.99
N TYR A 60 -4.09 -13.67 0.51
CA TYR A 60 -5.28 -14.08 1.23
C TYR A 60 -5.20 -15.57 1.56
N ILE A 61 -4.96 -15.90 2.83
CA ILE A 61 -5.07 -17.28 3.30
C ILE A 61 -6.52 -17.51 3.72
N GLN A 62 -7.22 -18.33 2.95
CA GLN A 62 -8.66 -18.53 3.06
C GLN A 62 -8.97 -19.90 3.62
N HIS A 63 -9.94 -19.99 4.53
CA HIS A 63 -10.42 -21.22 5.11
C HIS A 63 -11.94 -21.29 5.03
N SER A 64 -12.48 -22.49 4.86
CA SER A 64 -13.90 -22.74 5.12
C SER A 64 -14.15 -22.79 6.63
N SER A 65 -15.40 -22.54 7.04
CA SER A 65 -15.79 -22.67 8.44
C SER A 65 -16.85 -23.76 8.61
N LEU A 66 -16.66 -24.60 9.62
CA LEU A 66 -17.63 -25.61 10.04
C LEU A 66 -18.86 -24.98 10.74
N GLN A 67 -18.76 -23.73 11.17
CA GLN A 67 -19.80 -23.05 11.93
C GLN A 67 -20.44 -21.91 11.12
N ALA A 68 -21.75 -21.73 11.33
CA ALA A 68 -22.53 -20.68 10.70
C ALA A 68 -22.39 -19.31 11.42
N ILE A 69 -21.15 -18.89 11.70
CA ILE A 69 -20.82 -17.68 12.47
C ILE A 69 -20.18 -16.57 11.63
N THR A 70 -19.92 -16.84 10.35
CA THR A 70 -19.22 -15.91 9.45
C THR A 70 -20.19 -14.96 8.74
N GLN A 71 -19.64 -13.92 8.11
CA GLN A 71 -20.39 -12.93 7.35
C GLN A 71 -20.64 -13.36 5.90
N GLN A 72 -20.15 -14.54 5.47
CA GLN A 72 -20.23 -15.04 4.09
C GLN A 72 -21.65 -14.94 3.49
N PRO A 73 -22.73 -15.26 4.23
CA PRO A 73 -24.08 -15.16 3.69
C PRO A 73 -24.52 -13.74 3.32
N ASN A 74 -23.84 -12.69 3.82
CA ASN A 74 -24.16 -11.29 3.53
C ASN A 74 -23.63 -10.81 2.17
N LEU A 75 -22.81 -11.61 1.49
CA LEU A 75 -22.35 -11.35 0.11
C LEU A 75 -23.45 -11.54 -0.93
N SER A 76 -24.52 -12.28 -0.58
CA SER A 76 -25.65 -12.54 -1.46
C SER A 76 -26.31 -11.24 -1.94
N VAL A 77 -26.40 -11.08 -3.27
CA VAL A 77 -27.04 -9.91 -3.91
C VAL A 77 -28.48 -9.70 -3.42
N GLY A 78 -29.21 -10.79 -3.15
CA GLY A 78 -30.58 -10.73 -2.66
C GLY A 78 -30.72 -10.10 -1.27
N LYS A 79 -29.67 -10.09 -0.45
CA LYS A 79 -29.68 -9.46 0.88
C LYS A 79 -29.35 -7.97 0.84
N ARG A 80 -28.80 -7.45 -0.26
CA ARG A 80 -28.36 -6.05 -0.37
C ARG A 80 -29.47 -5.03 -0.03
N PRO A 81 -30.74 -5.17 -0.48
CA PRO A 81 -31.79 -4.22 -0.11
C PRO A 81 -32.05 -4.17 1.40
N PHE A 82 -32.06 -5.33 2.07
CA PHE A 82 -32.28 -5.41 3.51
C PHE A 82 -31.08 -4.88 4.29
N ILE A 83 -29.85 -5.21 3.87
CA ILE A 83 -28.62 -4.65 4.44
C ILE A 83 -28.61 -3.12 4.28
N GLY A 84 -29.01 -2.61 3.12
CA GLY A 84 -29.14 -1.16 2.87
C GLY A 84 -30.16 -0.50 3.81
N LEU A 85 -31.30 -1.15 4.05
CA LEU A 85 -32.28 -0.68 5.03
C LEU A 85 -31.69 -0.66 6.46
N GLN A 86 -30.99 -1.71 6.88
CA GLN A 86 -30.33 -1.74 8.19
C GLN A 86 -29.30 -0.60 8.32
N TRP A 87 -28.52 -0.35 7.27
CA TRP A 87 -27.52 0.71 7.24
C TRP A 87 -28.12 2.11 7.41
N LEU A 88 -29.30 2.38 6.83
CA LEU A 88 -30.02 3.65 7.05
C LEU A 88 -30.35 3.90 8.52
N PHE A 89 -30.46 2.83 9.31
CA PHE A 89 -30.64 2.89 10.77
C PHE A 89 -29.33 2.71 11.55
N ARG A 90 -28.17 2.80 10.88
CA ARG A 90 -26.82 2.57 11.45
C ARG A 90 -26.69 1.22 12.15
N ARG A 91 -27.24 0.17 11.54
CA ARG A 91 -27.21 -1.22 12.01
C ARG A 91 -26.82 -2.17 10.89
N GLY A 92 -26.54 -3.42 11.24
CA GLY A 92 -26.29 -4.49 10.29
C GLY A 92 -24.86 -4.52 9.75
N PRO A 93 -24.55 -5.42 8.81
CA PRO A 93 -23.17 -5.72 8.41
C PRO A 93 -22.49 -4.55 7.69
N ALA A 94 -23.24 -3.68 7.01
CA ALA A 94 -22.70 -2.54 6.26
C ALA A 94 -22.21 -1.36 7.12
N ILE A 95 -22.20 -1.47 8.46
CA ILE A 95 -21.57 -0.47 9.34
C ILE A 95 -20.12 -0.82 9.72
N SER A 96 -19.63 -2.00 9.30
CA SER A 96 -18.25 -2.44 9.49
C SER A 96 -17.52 -2.44 8.15
N ASN A 97 -16.19 -2.29 8.19
CA ASN A 97 -15.32 -2.60 7.05
C ASN A 97 -15.00 -4.11 6.99
N HIS A 98 -15.39 -4.89 8.00
CA HIS A 98 -15.19 -6.34 8.17
C HIS A 98 -13.75 -6.76 8.48
N PHE A 99 -12.83 -5.82 8.70
CA PHE A 99 -11.51 -6.07 9.25
C PHE A 99 -11.63 -6.10 10.77
N GLU A 100 -12.05 -7.24 11.32
CA GLU A 100 -12.54 -7.34 12.71
C GLU A 100 -11.44 -7.60 13.73
N ALA A 101 -10.31 -8.14 13.29
CA ALA A 101 -9.12 -8.29 14.12
C ALA A 101 -7.87 -8.14 13.26
N GLY A 102 -6.74 -7.89 13.91
CA GLY A 102 -5.46 -7.83 13.25
C GLY A 102 -4.32 -7.99 14.23
N GLY A 103 -3.11 -8.06 13.71
CA GLY A 103 -1.92 -8.21 14.52
C GLY A 103 -0.65 -7.99 13.72
N PHE A 104 0.42 -7.69 14.44
CA PHE A 104 1.75 -7.60 13.89
C PHE A 104 2.59 -8.73 14.47
N VAL A 105 3.28 -9.47 13.61
CA VAL A 105 4.06 -10.64 14.00
C VAL A 105 5.49 -10.53 13.47
N ARG A 106 6.45 -10.98 14.27
CA ARG A 106 7.82 -11.23 13.81
C ARG A 106 7.84 -12.58 13.12
N SER A 107 8.20 -12.62 11.84
CA SER A 107 8.27 -13.86 11.07
C SER A 107 9.36 -14.81 11.59
N ASN A 108 10.42 -14.25 12.18
CA ASN A 108 11.54 -14.98 12.77
C ASN A 108 12.17 -14.18 13.92
N MET A 109 13.18 -14.76 14.59
CA MET A 109 13.89 -14.11 15.70
C MET A 109 15.01 -13.15 15.25
N GLU A 110 15.32 -13.08 13.96
CA GLU A 110 16.37 -12.22 13.40
C GLU A 110 15.86 -10.78 13.19
N VAL A 111 14.61 -10.61 12.79
CA VAL A 111 14.01 -9.28 12.58
C VAL A 111 13.84 -8.55 13.91
N ALA A 112 14.21 -7.28 14.01
CA ALA A 112 14.19 -6.53 15.27
C ALA A 112 12.77 -6.22 15.78
N TYR A 113 11.79 -6.13 14.89
CA TYR A 113 10.40 -5.77 15.17
C TYR A 113 9.46 -6.54 14.23
N PRO A 114 8.14 -6.58 14.55
CA PRO A 114 7.17 -7.24 13.69
C PRO A 114 7.24 -6.74 12.24
N ASN A 115 7.52 -7.65 11.32
CA ASN A 115 7.67 -7.38 9.89
C ASN A 115 6.47 -7.87 9.08
N LEU A 116 5.56 -8.62 9.69
CA LEU A 116 4.33 -9.10 9.08
C LEU A 116 3.14 -8.39 9.72
N MET A 117 2.17 -8.01 8.89
CA MET A 117 0.86 -7.54 9.34
C MET A 117 -0.20 -8.54 8.90
N MET A 118 -1.13 -8.81 9.81
CA MET A 118 -2.25 -9.71 9.59
C MET A 118 -3.56 -8.96 9.82
N HIS A 119 -4.51 -9.14 8.93
CA HIS A 119 -5.89 -8.73 9.13
C HIS A 119 -6.84 -9.91 8.97
N PHE A 120 -7.71 -10.10 9.94
CA PHE A 120 -8.72 -11.15 9.92
C PHE A 120 -10.05 -10.60 9.40
N LEU A 121 -10.64 -11.33 8.46
CA LEU A 121 -11.98 -11.09 7.98
C LEU A 121 -12.82 -12.35 8.21
N PRO A 122 -14.05 -12.25 8.76
CA PRO A 122 -14.99 -13.36 8.87
C PRO A 122 -15.69 -13.61 7.52
N LEU A 123 -14.93 -13.59 6.43
CA LEU A 123 -15.33 -13.74 5.04
C LEU A 123 -14.20 -14.44 4.27
N ALA A 124 -14.53 -15.29 3.31
CA ALA A 124 -13.58 -15.81 2.32
C ALA A 124 -13.94 -15.25 0.95
N VAL A 125 -13.24 -14.20 0.53
CA VAL A 125 -13.54 -13.39 -0.67
C VAL A 125 -12.23 -12.90 -1.27
N ARG A 126 -12.08 -13.07 -2.59
CA ARG A 126 -10.99 -12.45 -3.34
C ARG A 126 -11.25 -10.95 -3.52
N TYR A 127 -10.20 -10.15 -3.66
CA TYR A 127 -10.34 -8.69 -3.71
C TYR A 127 -11.11 -8.20 -4.95
N ASP A 128 -11.12 -8.98 -6.04
CA ASP A 128 -11.97 -8.77 -7.22
C ASP A 128 -13.48 -8.94 -6.94
N GLY A 129 -13.85 -9.34 -5.73
CA GLY A 129 -15.23 -9.51 -5.27
C GLY A 129 -15.79 -10.90 -5.50
N GLU A 130 -15.03 -11.83 -6.05
CA GLU A 130 -15.44 -13.22 -6.18
C GLU A 130 -15.36 -13.92 -4.81
N ALA A 131 -16.52 -14.39 -4.34
CA ALA A 131 -16.61 -15.17 -3.12
C ALA A 131 -15.98 -16.55 -3.35
N ALA A 132 -15.25 -17.06 -2.35
CA ALA A 132 -14.85 -18.47 -2.36
C ALA A 132 -16.11 -19.35 -2.39
N GLU A 133 -16.03 -20.52 -3.03
CA GLU A 133 -17.12 -21.50 -3.11
C GLU A 133 -17.34 -22.20 -1.75
N THR A 134 -17.84 -21.44 -0.77
CA THR A 134 -18.18 -21.94 0.58
C THR A 134 -19.40 -21.19 1.14
N ASP A 135 -20.24 -21.90 1.88
CA ASP A 135 -21.38 -21.32 2.61
C ASP A 135 -20.91 -20.41 3.75
N HIS A 136 -19.80 -20.79 4.39
CA HIS A 136 -19.16 -20.05 5.46
C HIS A 136 -17.64 -20.15 5.34
N GLY A 137 -16.94 -19.02 5.43
CA GLY A 137 -15.49 -18.98 5.43
C GLY A 137 -14.94 -17.75 6.13
N TYR A 138 -13.65 -17.78 6.39
CA TYR A 138 -12.87 -16.67 6.94
C TYR A 138 -11.52 -16.61 6.23
N GLN A 139 -10.83 -15.49 6.37
CA GLN A 139 -9.52 -15.32 5.79
C GLN A 139 -8.62 -14.43 6.63
N VAL A 140 -7.32 -14.62 6.45
CA VAL A 140 -6.30 -13.70 6.93
C VAL A 140 -5.61 -13.08 5.72
N HIS A 141 -5.64 -11.76 5.67
CA HIS A 141 -4.80 -10.96 4.79
C HIS A 141 -3.45 -10.84 5.47
N ILE A 142 -2.39 -11.22 4.78
CA ILE A 142 -1.04 -11.15 5.35
C ILE A 142 -0.05 -10.65 4.31
N GLY A 143 0.89 -9.83 4.76
CA GLY A 143 1.97 -9.32 3.91
C GLY A 143 3.17 -8.85 4.73
N PRO A 144 4.38 -8.87 4.14
CA PRO A 144 5.53 -8.17 4.67
C PRO A 144 5.32 -6.65 4.63
N MET A 145 5.51 -5.98 5.76
CA MET A 145 5.40 -4.52 5.89
C MET A 145 6.72 -3.78 5.60
N TYR A 146 7.80 -4.53 5.42
CA TYR A 146 9.11 -4.00 5.08
C TYR A 146 9.64 -4.71 3.84
N ALA A 147 9.12 -4.35 2.66
CA ALA A 147 9.66 -4.83 1.40
C ALA A 147 10.92 -4.03 1.03
N ASN A 148 12.03 -4.71 0.77
CA ASN A 148 13.26 -4.10 0.24
C ASN A 148 13.26 -3.98 -1.29
N THR A 149 12.18 -4.43 -1.93
CA THR A 149 11.91 -4.25 -3.35
C THR A 149 11.65 -2.77 -3.65
N ARG A 150 12.17 -2.28 -4.79
CA ARG A 150 11.96 -0.92 -5.27
C ARG A 150 11.51 -0.92 -6.72
N GLY A 151 10.45 -0.18 -6.97
CA GLY A 151 9.87 0.02 -8.28
C GLY A 151 10.09 1.43 -8.84
N SER A 152 9.42 1.70 -9.95
CA SER A 152 9.37 3.02 -10.56
C SER A 152 8.04 3.35 -11.24
N VAL A 153 7.80 4.64 -11.44
CA VAL A 153 6.69 5.25 -12.19
C VAL A 153 7.26 6.24 -13.21
N MET A 154 7.18 5.89 -14.49
CA MET A 154 7.77 6.66 -15.58
C MET A 154 6.73 7.05 -16.62
N ILE A 155 6.84 8.24 -17.18
CA ILE A 155 6.04 8.62 -18.34
C ILE A 155 6.34 7.69 -19.53
N HIS A 156 5.31 7.46 -20.34
CA HIS A 156 5.40 6.72 -21.60
C HIS A 156 4.93 7.57 -22.81
N SER A 157 4.49 8.80 -22.54
CA SER A 157 4.00 9.76 -23.52
C SER A 157 4.07 11.16 -22.88
N ASP A 158 4.09 12.19 -23.73
CA ASP A 158 3.92 13.59 -23.39
C ASP A 158 2.44 14.00 -23.21
N ASP A 159 1.49 13.12 -23.54
CA ASP A 159 0.06 13.32 -23.29
C ASP A 159 -0.25 13.07 -21.80
N PRO A 160 -0.75 14.08 -21.06
CA PRO A 160 -1.08 13.96 -19.63
C PRO A 160 -2.21 12.96 -19.34
N PHE A 161 -3.01 12.55 -20.33
CA PHE A 161 -4.09 11.58 -20.15
C PHE A 161 -3.64 10.14 -20.36
N VAL A 162 -2.44 9.92 -20.91
CA VAL A 162 -1.86 8.59 -21.05
C VAL A 162 -1.30 8.16 -19.70
N LYS A 163 -1.73 6.99 -19.22
CA LYS A 163 -1.26 6.44 -17.94
C LYS A 163 0.26 6.17 -17.98
N PRO A 164 0.99 6.40 -16.87
CA PRO A 164 2.42 6.14 -16.81
C PRO A 164 2.69 4.63 -16.76
N GLN A 165 3.92 4.24 -17.07
CA GLN A 165 4.43 2.90 -16.78
C GLN A 165 4.69 2.77 -15.29
N ILE A 166 4.08 1.75 -14.67
CA ILE A 166 4.23 1.46 -13.24
C ILE A 166 4.87 0.08 -13.12
N ARG A 167 5.98 -0.01 -12.39
CA ARG A 167 6.70 -1.26 -12.18
C ARG A 167 7.10 -1.39 -10.72
N PHE A 168 6.46 -2.30 -9.98
CA PHE A 168 6.74 -2.49 -8.54
C PHE A 168 7.96 -3.36 -8.24
N ASN A 169 8.32 -4.30 -9.13
CA ASN A 169 9.39 -5.29 -8.93
C ASN A 169 9.17 -6.30 -7.79
N TYR A 170 7.93 -6.57 -7.38
CA TYR A 170 7.63 -7.58 -6.34
C TYR A 170 8.39 -8.89 -6.58
N LEU A 171 8.81 -9.53 -5.49
CA LEU A 171 9.56 -10.79 -5.46
C LEU A 171 10.94 -10.74 -6.14
N SER A 172 11.45 -9.56 -6.49
CA SER A 172 12.73 -9.44 -7.21
C SER A 172 13.96 -9.70 -6.33
N THR A 173 13.88 -9.49 -5.02
CA THR A 173 15.01 -9.70 -4.10
C THR A 173 14.92 -11.03 -3.34
N CYS A 174 16.06 -11.53 -2.85
CA CYS A 174 16.08 -12.74 -2.01
C CYS A 174 15.36 -12.55 -0.68
N ASN A 175 15.44 -11.35 -0.07
CA ASN A 175 14.79 -11.07 1.20
C ASN A 175 13.26 -11.02 1.04
N ASP A 176 12.77 -10.37 -0.02
CA ASP A 176 11.34 -10.29 -0.33
C ASP A 176 10.76 -11.70 -0.50
N ARG A 177 11.44 -12.58 -1.26
CA ARG A 177 11.03 -13.99 -1.40
C ARG A 177 11.07 -14.76 -0.08
N ARG A 178 12.10 -14.57 0.75
CA ARG A 178 12.17 -15.20 2.07
C ARG A 178 10.99 -14.79 2.94
N ASP A 179 10.75 -13.48 3.05
CA ASP A 179 9.71 -12.93 3.92
C ASP A 179 8.32 -13.41 3.50
N TRP A 180 8.07 -13.64 2.21
CA TRP A 180 6.82 -14.21 1.71
C TRP A 180 6.60 -15.68 2.10
N VAL A 181 7.64 -16.50 2.00
CA VAL A 181 7.56 -17.90 2.47
C VAL A 181 7.27 -17.94 3.96
N GLU A 182 7.96 -17.10 4.73
CA GLU A 182 7.74 -17.00 6.18
C GLU A 182 6.32 -16.49 6.49
N ALA A 183 5.82 -15.48 5.78
CA ALA A 183 4.47 -14.94 5.96
C ALA A 183 3.41 -16.04 5.84
N VAL A 184 3.42 -16.81 4.74
CA VAL A 184 2.42 -17.87 4.52
C VAL A 184 2.51 -18.95 5.61
N LYS A 185 3.73 -19.34 6.01
CA LYS A 185 3.92 -20.32 7.10
C LYS A 185 3.45 -19.77 8.45
N THR A 186 3.69 -18.50 8.75
CA THR A 186 3.21 -17.84 9.96
C THR A 186 1.69 -17.80 10.00
N ALA A 187 1.03 -17.41 8.90
CA ALA A 187 -0.43 -17.40 8.81
C ALA A 187 -1.03 -18.79 9.06
N ARG A 188 -0.51 -19.83 8.38
CA ARG A 188 -0.92 -21.23 8.60
C ARG A 188 -0.73 -21.68 10.05
N THR A 189 0.38 -21.30 10.67
CA THR A 189 0.63 -21.60 12.09
C THR A 189 -0.42 -20.95 13.00
N VAL A 190 -0.79 -19.70 12.74
CA VAL A 190 -1.81 -18.99 13.53
C VAL A 190 -3.20 -19.60 13.33
N LEU A 191 -3.56 -19.93 12.09
CA LEU A 191 -4.87 -20.51 11.75
C LEU A 191 -5.03 -21.97 12.18
N SER A 192 -3.93 -22.66 12.50
CA SER A 192 -3.96 -24.04 13.03
C SER A 192 -3.90 -24.11 14.55
N GLN A 193 -3.97 -22.98 15.26
CA GLN A 193 -3.96 -22.99 16.73
C GLN A 193 -5.24 -23.63 17.31
N PRO A 194 -5.18 -24.22 18.52
CA PRO A 194 -6.33 -24.90 19.14
C PRO A 194 -7.60 -24.05 19.27
N ALA A 195 -7.49 -22.72 19.26
CA ALA A 195 -8.64 -21.82 19.28
C ALA A 195 -9.55 -21.93 18.04
N PHE A 196 -9.04 -22.48 16.93
CA PHE A 196 -9.80 -22.73 15.70
C PHE A 196 -10.40 -24.15 15.66
N GLU A 197 -10.17 -25.00 16.65
CA GLU A 197 -10.76 -26.34 16.71
C GLU A 197 -12.30 -26.27 16.71
N GLY A 198 -12.92 -27.05 15.82
CA GLY A 198 -14.37 -27.04 15.62
C GLY A 198 -14.91 -25.82 14.85
N ILE A 199 -14.04 -24.89 14.43
CA ILE A 199 -14.37 -23.77 13.54
C ILE A 199 -13.74 -23.97 12.16
N ASP A 200 -12.47 -24.40 12.10
CA ASP A 200 -11.73 -24.59 10.85
C ASP A 200 -12.29 -25.76 10.03
N GLY A 201 -12.77 -25.46 8.82
CA GLY A 201 -13.22 -26.45 7.84
C GLY A 201 -12.13 -26.86 6.83
N GLY A 202 -10.95 -26.24 6.90
CA GLY A 202 -9.81 -26.49 6.03
C GLY A 202 -9.47 -25.32 5.10
N GLU A 203 -8.19 -25.24 4.73
CA GLU A 203 -7.62 -24.23 3.84
C GLU A 203 -8.18 -24.37 2.40
N LEU A 204 -8.72 -23.28 1.87
CA LEU A 204 -9.23 -23.15 0.51
C LEU A 204 -8.19 -22.54 -0.43
N SER A 205 -7.45 -21.53 0.03
CA SER A 205 -6.38 -20.85 -0.72
C SER A 205 -5.23 -20.51 0.21
N PRO A 206 -3.96 -20.79 -0.14
CA PRO A 206 -3.47 -21.40 -1.40
C PRO A 206 -3.90 -22.85 -1.64
N GLY A 207 -4.36 -23.55 -0.60
CA GLY A 207 -4.79 -24.93 -0.66
C GLY A 207 -3.68 -25.90 -0.24
N LEU A 208 -4.12 -27.12 0.11
CA LEU A 208 -3.27 -28.15 0.74
C LEU A 208 -2.11 -28.63 -0.14
N ASP A 209 -2.18 -28.42 -1.46
CA ASP A 209 -1.14 -28.87 -2.40
C ASP A 209 0.08 -27.92 -2.44
N VAL A 210 -0.06 -26.68 -1.95
CA VAL A 210 1.04 -25.69 -1.92
C VAL A 210 1.82 -25.84 -0.62
N LYS A 211 2.97 -26.53 -0.64
CA LYS A 211 3.72 -26.90 0.59
C LYS A 211 5.14 -26.38 0.63
N THR A 212 5.85 -26.50 -0.48
CA THR A 212 7.25 -26.12 -0.59
C THR A 212 7.40 -24.61 -0.73
N ASP A 213 8.59 -24.11 -0.42
CA ASP A 213 8.90 -22.68 -0.53
C ASP A 213 8.68 -22.17 -1.97
N GLU A 214 9.02 -22.98 -2.97
CA GLU A 214 8.83 -22.63 -4.38
C GLU A 214 7.33 -22.61 -4.76
N GLU A 215 6.55 -23.60 -4.34
CA GLU A 215 5.10 -23.62 -4.58
C GLU A 215 4.41 -22.42 -3.91
N ILE A 216 4.85 -22.03 -2.72
CA ILE A 216 4.37 -20.83 -2.02
C ILE A 216 4.70 -19.60 -2.85
N LEU A 217 5.94 -19.44 -3.30
CA LEU A 217 6.35 -18.28 -4.10
C LEU A 217 5.63 -18.20 -5.44
N ASP A 218 5.38 -19.34 -6.09
CA ASP A 218 4.61 -19.42 -7.32
C ASP A 218 3.16 -18.99 -7.10
N TRP A 219 2.55 -19.42 -5.99
CA TRP A 219 1.24 -18.95 -5.59
C TRP A 219 1.23 -17.45 -5.30
N VAL A 220 2.15 -16.92 -4.49
CA VAL A 220 2.26 -15.48 -4.21
C VAL A 220 2.41 -14.69 -5.51
N ARG A 221 3.23 -15.15 -6.46
CA ARG A 221 3.41 -14.45 -7.74
C ARG A 221 2.12 -14.36 -8.55
N ARG A 222 1.24 -15.35 -8.45
CA ARG A 222 -0.01 -15.42 -9.21
C ARG A 222 -1.16 -14.69 -8.51
N ASP A 223 -1.22 -14.78 -7.18
CA ASP A 223 -2.41 -14.42 -6.40
C ASP A 223 -2.22 -13.18 -5.52
N ALA A 224 -0.99 -12.71 -5.30
CA ALA A 224 -0.76 -11.55 -4.45
C ALA A 224 -1.26 -10.26 -5.10
N GLU A 225 -1.76 -9.36 -4.26
CA GLU A 225 -2.35 -8.09 -4.66
C GLU A 225 -1.75 -6.93 -3.89
N THR A 226 -1.76 -5.75 -4.52
CA THR A 226 -1.37 -4.52 -3.85
C THR A 226 -2.35 -4.21 -2.72
N ALA A 227 -1.83 -3.85 -1.54
CA ALA A 227 -2.64 -3.29 -0.46
C ALA A 227 -3.03 -1.83 -0.72
N LEU A 228 -2.73 -1.31 -1.92
CA LEU A 228 -2.98 0.07 -2.35
C LEU A 228 -2.28 1.09 -1.45
N HIS A 229 -1.04 0.80 -1.08
CA HIS A 229 -0.15 1.68 -0.33
C HIS A 229 1.04 2.21 -1.17
N PRO A 230 0.86 2.64 -2.44
CA PRO A 230 1.97 3.14 -3.22
C PRO A 230 2.53 4.43 -2.57
N CYS A 231 3.84 4.49 -2.41
CA CYS A 231 4.53 5.63 -1.82
C CYS A 231 5.96 5.80 -2.38
N GLY A 232 6.59 6.94 -2.06
CA GLY A 232 8.04 7.14 -2.19
C GLY A 232 8.60 7.59 -3.54
N THR A 233 7.73 7.84 -4.53
CA THR A 233 8.10 8.23 -5.90
C THR A 233 8.57 9.68 -6.09
N ALA A 234 8.45 10.51 -5.07
CA ALA A 234 9.02 11.85 -5.00
C ALA A 234 9.72 12.02 -3.65
N ARG A 235 10.53 11.03 -3.28
CA ARG A 235 11.13 10.87 -1.95
C ARG A 235 11.74 12.15 -1.40
N MET A 236 11.38 12.50 -0.17
CA MET A 236 12.05 13.55 0.58
C MET A 236 13.43 13.11 1.08
N GLY A 237 14.39 14.04 1.12
CA GLY A 237 15.73 13.78 1.63
C GLY A 237 16.73 14.89 1.29
N VAL A 238 17.99 14.62 1.58
CA VAL A 238 19.11 15.56 1.37
C VAL A 238 20.19 15.03 0.40
N GLY A 239 20.02 13.82 -0.12
CA GLY A 239 20.96 13.20 -1.05
C GLY A 239 20.67 13.54 -2.51
N ALA A 240 21.54 13.10 -3.42
CA ALA A 240 21.40 13.34 -4.87
C ALA A 240 20.09 12.78 -5.46
N GLU A 241 19.60 11.67 -4.90
CA GLU A 241 18.35 11.01 -5.30
C GLU A 241 17.13 11.52 -4.50
N ALA A 242 17.22 12.68 -3.86
CA ALA A 242 16.10 13.30 -3.17
C ALA A 242 15.35 14.23 -4.13
N VAL A 243 14.02 14.18 -4.09
CA VAL A 243 13.15 15.05 -4.90
C VAL A 243 12.65 16.23 -4.08
N VAL A 244 12.36 15.99 -2.79
CA VAL A 244 11.75 16.98 -1.90
C VAL A 244 12.68 17.29 -0.72
N ASP A 245 12.79 18.56 -0.35
CA ASP A 245 13.48 18.98 0.86
C ASP A 245 12.58 18.73 2.10
N PRO A 246 12.98 17.89 3.07
CA PRO A 246 12.16 17.56 4.24
C PRO A 246 11.91 18.74 5.17
N LYS A 247 12.70 19.82 5.09
CA LYS A 247 12.52 21.02 5.93
C LYS A 247 11.46 21.97 5.39
N THR A 248 11.24 21.95 4.08
CA THR A 248 10.39 22.95 3.40
C THR A 248 9.26 22.33 2.61
N MET A 249 9.28 21.01 2.40
CA MET A 249 8.44 20.28 1.44
C MET A 249 8.56 20.79 -0.01
N GLY A 250 9.59 21.59 -0.29
CA GLY A 250 9.87 22.13 -1.62
C GLY A 250 10.53 21.10 -2.52
N VAL A 251 10.20 21.12 -3.81
CA VAL A 251 10.93 20.32 -4.81
C VAL A 251 12.32 20.93 -4.97
N HIS A 252 13.36 20.09 -4.90
CA HIS A 252 14.75 20.54 -5.03
C HIS A 252 14.96 21.32 -6.34
N SER A 253 15.73 22.40 -6.29
CA SER A 253 16.03 23.29 -7.43
C SER A 253 14.83 24.05 -8.04
N ILE A 254 13.60 23.88 -7.54
CA ILE A 254 12.40 24.55 -8.05
C ILE A 254 11.80 25.48 -6.98
N LYS A 255 11.72 26.77 -7.29
CA LYS A 255 11.09 27.75 -6.40
C LYS A 255 9.57 27.73 -6.57
N GLY A 256 8.84 27.77 -5.46
CA GLY A 256 7.38 27.88 -5.47
C GLY A 256 6.64 26.58 -5.81
N LEU A 257 7.32 25.43 -5.87
CA LEU A 257 6.70 24.12 -6.04
C LEU A 257 6.96 23.24 -4.81
N LYS A 258 5.91 22.62 -4.29
CA LYS A 258 5.95 21.69 -3.16
C LYS A 258 5.23 20.40 -3.50
N VAL A 259 5.59 19.30 -2.82
CA VAL A 259 4.88 18.02 -2.91
C VAL A 259 4.45 17.61 -1.51
N VAL A 260 3.18 17.29 -1.33
CA VAL A 260 2.59 16.92 -0.04
C VAL A 260 1.59 15.78 -0.25
N ASP A 261 2.12 14.57 -0.36
CA ASP A 261 1.35 13.32 -0.43
C ASP A 261 2.27 12.12 -0.13
N ALA A 262 1.76 10.89 -0.27
CA ALA A 262 2.53 9.66 -0.01
C ALA A 262 3.80 9.49 -0.88
N SER A 263 3.92 10.17 -2.02
CA SER A 263 5.12 10.12 -2.86
C SER A 263 6.38 10.59 -2.12
N VAL A 264 6.24 11.43 -1.09
CA VAL A 264 7.40 11.99 -0.38
C VAL A 264 8.01 11.01 0.62
N MET A 265 7.33 9.91 0.98
CA MET A 265 7.80 8.97 1.99
C MET A 265 9.16 8.35 1.61
N PRO A 266 10.22 8.51 2.42
CA PRO A 266 11.51 7.88 2.11
C PRO A 266 11.44 6.36 2.12
N PHE A 267 10.69 5.83 3.08
CA PHE A 267 10.44 4.43 3.28
C PHE A 267 8.97 4.25 3.67
N ILE A 268 8.33 3.19 3.22
CA ILE A 268 6.94 2.87 3.59
C ILE A 268 6.84 2.58 5.09
N THR A 269 5.83 3.11 5.78
CA THR A 269 5.69 2.85 7.22
C THR A 269 5.28 1.41 7.49
N ASN A 270 5.63 0.87 8.66
CA ASN A 270 5.20 -0.45 9.12
C ASN A 270 3.71 -0.42 9.56
N GLY A 271 2.80 -0.29 8.60
CA GLY A 271 1.44 0.16 8.84
C GLY A 271 0.70 0.59 7.58
N ASN A 272 -0.64 0.61 7.60
CA ASN A 272 -1.43 1.28 6.56
C ASN A 272 -1.04 2.77 6.48
N ILE A 273 -0.92 3.29 5.26
CA ILE A 273 -0.28 4.59 5.04
C ILE A 273 -1.23 5.80 5.11
N TYR A 274 -2.50 5.60 5.42
CA TYR A 274 -3.46 6.72 5.54
C TYR A 274 -3.06 7.70 6.65
N ALA A 275 -2.88 7.21 7.88
CA ALA A 275 -2.50 8.08 9.01
C ALA A 275 -1.11 8.74 8.81
N PRO A 276 -0.07 8.02 8.34
CA PRO A 276 1.20 8.64 7.95
C PRO A 276 1.05 9.73 6.87
N THR A 277 0.20 9.52 5.86
CA THR A 277 -0.05 10.54 4.81
C THR A 277 -0.74 11.77 5.38
N MET A 278 -1.73 11.59 6.27
CA MET A 278 -2.38 12.67 6.99
C MET A 278 -1.38 13.45 7.85
N MET A 279 -0.51 12.75 8.58
CA MET A 279 0.53 13.39 9.40
C MET A 279 1.49 14.23 8.55
N ILE A 280 1.93 13.71 7.39
CA ILE A 280 2.75 14.46 6.43
C ILE A 280 2.03 15.74 5.99
N ALA A 281 0.73 15.65 5.69
CA ALA A 281 -0.06 16.80 5.27
C ALA A 281 -0.19 17.86 6.37
N GLU A 282 -0.49 17.46 7.60
CA GLU A 282 -0.59 18.37 8.77
C GLU A 282 0.75 19.06 9.05
N LYS A 283 1.85 18.29 9.08
CA LYS A 283 3.19 18.84 9.27
C LYS A 283 3.58 19.80 8.14
N ALA A 284 3.24 19.46 6.90
CA ALA A 284 3.50 20.32 5.75
C ALA A 284 2.69 21.62 5.83
N ALA A 285 1.45 21.58 6.30
CA ALA A 285 0.63 22.76 6.50
C ALA A 285 1.29 23.75 7.47
N ASP A 286 1.81 23.26 8.60
CA ASP A 286 2.57 24.09 9.55
C ASP A 286 3.81 24.72 8.90
N LEU A 287 4.62 23.93 8.19
CA LEU A 287 5.80 24.43 7.49
C LEU A 287 5.47 25.49 6.42
N ILE A 288 4.34 25.33 5.73
CA ILE A 288 3.89 26.25 4.67
C ILE A 288 3.35 27.55 5.26
N LEU A 289 2.64 27.48 6.39
CA LEU A 289 2.11 28.64 7.10
C LEU A 289 3.17 29.36 7.93
N GLY A 290 4.33 28.73 8.15
CA GLY A 290 5.40 29.27 9.01
C GLY A 290 5.13 29.06 10.50
N ASN A 291 4.27 28.10 10.85
CA ASN A 291 4.06 27.67 12.22
C ASN A 291 5.27 26.86 12.70
N THR A 292 5.49 26.84 14.01
CA THR A 292 6.48 25.95 14.64
C THR A 292 5.85 24.57 14.83
N PRO A 293 6.36 23.51 14.19
CA PRO A 293 5.87 22.15 14.44
C PRO A 293 6.10 21.74 15.90
N LEU A 294 5.29 20.81 16.41
CA LEU A 294 5.57 20.17 17.69
C LEU A 294 6.96 19.53 17.68
N GLU A 295 7.62 19.56 18.84
CA GLU A 295 8.88 18.84 19.04
C GLU A 295 8.65 17.34 18.81
N PRO A 296 9.63 16.62 18.24
CA PRO A 296 9.53 15.17 18.08
C PRO A 296 9.32 14.49 19.43
N GLU A 297 8.32 13.60 19.51
CA GLU A 297 8.20 12.68 20.62
C GLU A 297 9.09 11.46 20.37
N GLU A 298 9.85 11.04 21.38
CA GLU A 298 10.56 9.76 21.39
C GLU A 298 9.82 8.80 22.34
N PRO A 299 8.68 8.23 21.92
CA PRO A 299 8.04 7.19 22.69
C PRO A 299 9.00 6.00 22.77
N GLY A 300 9.42 5.63 23.98
CA GLY A 300 10.35 4.53 24.19
C GLY A 300 9.92 3.28 23.42
N PHE A 301 10.90 2.60 22.81
CA PHE A 301 10.68 1.34 22.14
C PHE A 301 10.26 0.32 23.21
N HIS A 302 9.08 -0.30 23.07
CA HIS A 302 8.40 -1.23 23.99
C HIS A 302 7.41 -0.59 24.99
N GLN A 303 6.11 -0.70 24.66
CA GLN A 303 5.10 -1.19 25.61
C GLN A 303 4.38 -2.37 24.97
#